data_AF-A0A388PJW8-F1
#
_entry.id   AF-A0A388PJW8-F1
#
_cell.length_a   1.000
_cell.length_b   1.000
_cell.length_c   1.000
_cell.angle_alpha   90.00
_cell.angle_beta   90.00
_cell.angle_gamma   90.00
#
_symmetry.space_group_name_H-M   'P 1'
#
loop_
_entity.id
_entity.type
_entity.pdbx_description
1 polymer ?
#
loop_
_entity_poly.entity_id
_entity_poly.type
_entity_poly.pdbx_seq_one_letter_code
_entity_poly.pdbx_strand_id
1 'polypeptide(L)'
;MNKSAVALILLFIVGCIIVVSGLVTGRPPAPVEAPVANTRSSAPEPSVRPAKREKPASVAAAPAKEGPAAAAVMEARFTDFREEGRRLRQLLAESDPKAGQAFQNASQSPDYRVLTERRHELERAWGGASDAEKETILAEMNAIRERTTGMVMMELAKLNAAPAAAPVVPAPRPEASQRTDATPANATKAPAPPPVVIM
;
A
#
# COMPACT_ATOMS: atom_id res chain seq x y z
N MET A 1 -3.07 -22.85 -16.02
CA MET A 1 -4.28 -22.01 -15.82
C MET A 1 -4.80 -21.60 -17.17
N ASN A 2 -6.08 -21.84 -17.44
CA ASN A 2 -6.64 -21.76 -18.79
C ASN A 2 -6.84 -20.29 -19.17
N LYS A 3 -6.59 -19.91 -20.43
CA LYS A 3 -6.76 -18.52 -20.91
C LYS A 3 -8.16 -17.97 -20.61
N SER A 4 -9.18 -18.85 -20.65
CA SER A 4 -10.56 -18.53 -20.27
C SER A 4 -10.73 -18.24 -18.77
N ALA A 5 -9.96 -18.90 -17.90
CA ALA A 5 -9.98 -18.60 -16.46
C ALA A 5 -9.35 -17.24 -16.17
N VAL A 6 -8.29 -16.86 -16.89
CA VAL A 6 -7.68 -15.53 -16.78
C VAL A 6 -8.62 -14.44 -17.26
N ALA A 7 -9.35 -14.67 -18.37
CA ALA A 7 -10.32 -13.72 -18.89
C ALA A 7 -11.50 -13.49 -17.93
N LEU A 8 -12.02 -14.55 -17.30
CA LEU A 8 -13.11 -14.44 -16.32
C LEU A 8 -12.68 -13.71 -15.04
N ILE A 9 -11.45 -13.96 -14.57
CA ILE A 9 -10.90 -13.26 -13.41
C ILE A 9 -10.71 -11.77 -13.72
N LEU A 10 -10.19 -11.44 -14.90
CA LEU A 10 -9.97 -10.05 -15.31
C LEU A 10 -11.30 -9.29 -15.47
N LEU A 11 -12.31 -9.93 -16.08
CA LEU A 11 -13.65 -9.35 -16.23
C LEU A 11 -14.32 -9.13 -14.87
N PHE A 12 -14.15 -10.05 -13.93
CA PHE A 12 -14.65 -9.92 -12.56
C PHE A 12 -14.01 -8.74 -11.83
N ILE A 13 -12.69 -8.57 -11.94
CA ILE A 13 -11.95 -7.44 -11.33
C ILE A 13 -12.44 -6.11 -11.92
N VAL A 14 -12.60 -6.02 -13.24
CA VAL A 14 -13.08 -4.80 -13.90
C VAL A 14 -14.54 -4.50 -13.51
N GLY A 15 -15.39 -5.52 -13.43
CA GLY A 15 -16.77 -5.39 -12.95
C GLY A 15 -16.87 -4.86 -11.52
N CYS A 16 -16.03 -5.36 -10.61
CA CYS A 16 -15.97 -4.86 -9.22
C CYS A 16 -15.57 -3.38 -9.15
N ILE A 17 -14.59 -2.95 -9.96
CA ILE A 17 -14.17 -1.53 -10.00
C ILE A 17 -15.31 -0.63 -10.46
N ILE A 18 -16.10 -1.04 -11.46
CA ILE A 18 -17.23 -0.26 -11.97
C ILE A 18 -18.37 -0.16 -10.94
N VAL A 19 -18.69 -1.25 -10.24
CA VAL A 19 -19.75 -1.27 -9.22
C VAL A 19 -19.39 -0.38 -8.02
N VAL A 20 -18.14 -0.44 -7.56
CA VAL A 20 -17.65 0.43 -6.47
C VAL A 20 -17.63 1.90 -6.90
N SER A 21 -17.28 2.19 -8.16
CA SER A 21 -17.26 3.56 -8.69
C SER A 21 -18.67 4.14 -8.90
N GLY A 22 -19.64 3.31 -9.28
CA GLY A 22 -21.05 3.71 -9.43
C GLY A 22 -21.74 4.02 -8.09
N LEU A 23 -21.31 3.37 -7.00
CA LEU A 23 -21.87 3.61 -5.67
C LEU A 23 -21.41 4.94 -5.05
N VAL A 24 -20.23 5.44 -5.46
CA VAL A 24 -19.65 6.72 -4.96
C VAL A 24 -20.15 7.95 -5.74
N THR A 25 -20.62 7.77 -6.99
CA THR A 25 -21.05 8.87 -7.86
C THR A 25 -22.56 9.16 -7.82
N GLY A 26 -23.33 8.40 -7.04
CA GLY A 26 -24.79 8.54 -6.91
C GLY A 26 -25.29 9.63 -5.95
N ARG A 27 -24.48 10.63 -5.56
CA ARG A 27 -24.99 11.79 -4.82
C ARG A 27 -25.38 12.90 -5.79
N PRO A 28 -26.68 13.20 -5.99
CA PRO A 28 -27.05 14.37 -6.77
C PRO A 28 -26.49 15.63 -6.08
N PRO A 29 -25.85 16.56 -6.82
CA PRO A 29 -25.48 17.84 -6.26
C PRO A 29 -26.77 18.59 -5.89
N ALA A 30 -26.87 19.02 -4.63
CA ALA A 30 -27.89 19.97 -4.23
C ALA A 30 -27.81 21.20 -5.16
N PRO A 31 -28.93 21.79 -5.61
CA PRO A 31 -28.90 22.95 -6.48
C PRO A 31 -28.18 24.09 -5.75
N VAL A 32 -27.07 24.53 -6.34
CA VAL A 32 -26.35 25.72 -5.93
C VAL A 32 -27.17 26.91 -6.44
N GLU A 33 -27.95 27.52 -5.56
CA GLU A 33 -28.56 28.82 -5.85
C GLU A 33 -27.47 29.90 -5.71
N ALA A 34 -27.23 30.62 -6.80
CA ALA A 34 -26.38 31.81 -6.84
C ALA A 34 -27.16 32.90 -7.60
N PRO A 35 -26.70 34.16 -7.60
CA PRO A 35 -26.76 35.14 -6.51
C PRO A 35 -27.60 36.35 -6.95
N VAL A 36 -28.32 37.02 -6.05
CA VAL A 36 -28.82 38.39 -6.32
C VAL A 36 -28.39 39.32 -5.19
N ALA A 37 -27.62 40.32 -5.59
CA ALA A 37 -27.02 41.33 -4.75
C ALA A 37 -28.06 42.34 -4.20
N ASN A 38 -27.74 42.84 -3.00
CA ASN A 38 -28.09 44.14 -2.42
C ASN A 38 -29.57 44.55 -2.36
N THR A 39 -30.09 44.70 -1.15
CA THR A 39 -30.18 46.02 -0.48
C THR A 39 -30.82 45.91 0.91
N ARG A 40 -30.15 46.55 1.89
CA ARG A 40 -30.76 47.47 2.87
C ARG A 40 -31.67 46.88 3.97
N SER A 41 -31.08 46.84 5.16
CA SER A 41 -31.58 47.46 6.40
C SER A 41 -32.86 46.94 7.07
N SER A 42 -32.66 46.70 8.38
CA SER A 42 -33.62 46.83 9.49
C SER A 42 -34.40 45.57 9.90
N ALA A 43 -34.01 45.04 11.06
CA ALA A 43 -34.93 44.41 12.00
C ALA A 43 -36.04 45.42 12.39
N PRO A 44 -37.24 44.96 12.80
CA PRO A 44 -37.42 44.47 14.17
C PRO A 44 -38.39 43.27 14.35
N GLU A 45 -38.21 42.54 15.45
CA GLU A 45 -39.20 41.70 16.18
C GLU A 45 -40.52 42.45 16.51
N PRO A 46 -41.59 41.86 17.13
CA PRO A 46 -41.88 40.48 17.55
C PRO A 46 -43.33 40.00 17.21
N SER A 47 -43.65 38.69 17.27
CA SER A 47 -45.06 38.26 17.50
C SER A 47 -45.21 36.84 18.09
N VAL A 48 -45.58 36.85 19.37
CA VAL A 48 -46.41 35.94 20.20
C VAL A 48 -46.84 34.55 19.67
N ARG A 49 -46.40 33.51 20.42
CA ARG A 49 -46.94 32.16 20.77
C ARG A 49 -48.43 31.80 20.44
N PRO A 50 -48.89 30.53 20.61
CA PRO A 50 -48.25 29.20 20.50
C PRO A 50 -49.13 28.15 19.75
N ALA A 51 -48.64 26.90 19.70
CA ALA A 51 -49.36 25.62 19.50
C ALA A 51 -49.55 25.07 18.07
N LYS A 52 -48.71 24.09 17.70
CA LYS A 52 -49.16 22.69 17.65
C LYS A 52 -47.98 21.71 17.71
N ARG A 53 -48.13 20.76 18.62
CA ARG A 53 -47.35 19.56 18.86
C ARG A 53 -47.21 18.73 17.59
N GLU A 54 -46.00 18.56 17.07
CA GLU A 54 -45.59 17.34 16.39
C GLU A 54 -44.17 16.99 16.82
N LYS A 55 -44.08 15.84 17.47
CA LYS A 55 -42.85 15.19 17.91
C LYS A 55 -42.35 14.39 16.70
N PRO A 56 -41.23 14.72 16.03
CA PRO A 56 -40.56 13.72 15.22
C PRO A 56 -39.87 12.80 16.20
N ALA A 57 -40.40 11.59 16.30
CA ALA A 57 -39.74 10.49 16.96
C ALA A 57 -38.31 10.39 16.44
N SER A 58 -37.38 10.34 17.38
CA SER A 58 -36.06 9.76 17.17
C SER A 58 -36.25 8.40 16.49
N VAL A 59 -35.94 8.32 15.21
CA VAL A 59 -35.55 7.04 14.61
C VAL A 59 -34.06 6.92 14.89
N ALA A 60 -33.75 6.54 16.13
CA ALA A 60 -32.54 5.82 16.40
C ALA A 60 -32.64 4.51 15.60
N ALA A 61 -31.95 4.44 14.47
CA ALA A 61 -31.67 3.17 13.83
C ALA A 61 -30.91 2.33 14.86
N ALA A 62 -31.58 1.35 15.45
CA ALA A 62 -30.93 0.36 16.28
C ALA A 62 -29.87 -0.34 15.39
N PRO A 63 -28.60 -0.43 15.82
CA PRO A 63 -27.63 -1.20 15.08
C PRO A 63 -28.13 -2.65 15.05
N ALA A 64 -28.42 -3.14 13.84
CA ALA A 64 -28.65 -4.56 13.63
C ALA A 64 -27.40 -5.26 14.16
N LYS A 65 -27.58 -6.09 15.20
CA LYS A 65 -26.50 -6.96 15.70
C LYS A 65 -26.13 -7.88 14.56
N GLU A 66 -25.07 -7.54 13.85
CA GLU A 66 -24.38 -8.46 12.95
C GLU A 66 -24.05 -9.70 13.77
N GLY A 67 -24.62 -10.84 13.37
CA GLY A 67 -24.49 -12.08 14.13
C GLY A 67 -23.05 -12.60 14.14
N PRO A 68 -22.73 -13.61 14.98
CA PRO A 68 -21.39 -14.21 15.07
C PRO A 68 -20.83 -14.70 13.72
N ALA A 69 -21.68 -14.96 12.72
CA ALA A 69 -21.27 -15.30 11.36
C ALA A 69 -20.60 -14.12 10.62
N ALA A 70 -21.07 -12.89 10.80
CA ALA A 70 -20.49 -11.70 10.16
C ALA A 70 -19.10 -11.39 10.75
N ALA A 71 -18.96 -11.49 12.07
CA ALA A 71 -17.67 -11.36 12.76
C ALA A 71 -16.65 -12.42 12.27
N ALA A 72 -17.09 -13.66 12.08
CA ALA A 72 -16.24 -14.73 11.54
C ALA A 72 -15.82 -14.46 10.08
N VAL A 73 -16.71 -13.90 9.25
CA VAL A 73 -16.38 -13.48 7.88
C VAL A 73 -15.30 -12.40 7.89
N MET A 74 -15.43 -11.38 8.74
CA MET A 74 -14.44 -10.30 8.84
C MET A 74 -13.07 -10.84 9.30
N GLU A 75 -13.04 -11.78 10.24
CA GLU A 75 -11.81 -12.43 10.70
C GLU A 75 -11.14 -13.25 9.59
N ALA A 76 -11.94 -13.99 8.82
CA ALA A 76 -11.46 -14.72 7.65
C ALA A 76 -10.87 -13.75 6.62
N ARG A 77 -11.54 -12.62 6.34
CA ARG A 77 -11.03 -11.58 5.42
C ARG A 77 -9.72 -10.97 5.88
N PHE A 78 -9.59 -10.70 7.17
CA PHE A 78 -8.34 -10.18 7.73
C PHE A 78 -7.20 -11.19 7.59
N THR A 79 -7.48 -12.48 7.83
CA THR A 79 -6.51 -13.56 7.65
C THR A 79 -6.11 -13.71 6.19
N ASP A 80 -7.08 -13.82 5.29
CA ASP A 80 -6.88 -13.88 3.84
C ASP A 80 -6.02 -12.71 3.37
N PHE A 81 -6.28 -11.49 3.85
CA PHE A 81 -5.49 -10.32 3.48
C PHE A 81 -4.01 -10.45 3.85
N ARG A 82 -3.69 -11.01 5.02
CA ARG A 82 -2.29 -11.25 5.43
C ARG A 82 -1.62 -12.30 4.55
N GLU A 83 -2.36 -13.37 4.24
CA GLU A 83 -1.87 -14.42 3.35
C GLU A 83 -1.67 -13.92 1.92
N GLU A 84 -2.60 -13.12 1.39
CA GLU A 84 -2.50 -12.49 0.07
C GLU A 84 -1.24 -11.62 -0.05
N GLY A 85 -0.90 -10.84 0.98
CA GLY A 85 0.34 -10.05 1.00
C GLY A 85 1.61 -10.91 1.00
N ARG A 86 1.59 -12.09 1.62
CA ARG A 86 2.68 -13.08 1.54
C ARG A 86 2.73 -13.73 0.15
N ARG A 87 1.57 -14.11 -0.37
CA ARG A 87 1.42 -14.76 -1.68
C ARG A 87 1.85 -13.84 -2.82
N LEU A 88 1.53 -12.56 -2.76
CA LEU A 88 1.96 -11.56 -3.74
C LEU A 88 3.49 -11.46 -3.80
N ARG A 89 4.14 -11.38 -2.63
CA ARG A 89 5.61 -11.35 -2.55
C ARG A 89 6.24 -12.61 -3.14
N GLN A 90 5.67 -13.77 -2.80
CA GLN A 90 6.14 -15.04 -3.35
C GLN A 90 5.95 -15.12 -4.86
N LEU A 91 4.75 -14.80 -5.36
CA LEU A 91 4.44 -14.80 -6.79
C LEU A 91 5.36 -13.84 -7.56
N LEU A 92 5.62 -12.66 -7.00
CA LEU A 92 6.50 -11.69 -7.64
C LEU A 92 7.95 -12.21 -7.70
N ALA A 93 8.43 -12.82 -6.61
CA ALA A 93 9.76 -13.44 -6.56
C ALA A 93 9.91 -14.63 -7.52
N GLU A 94 8.86 -15.42 -7.70
CA GLU A 94 8.83 -16.51 -8.69
C GLU A 94 8.78 -15.98 -10.13
N SER A 95 8.14 -14.83 -10.36
CA SER A 95 7.96 -14.24 -11.69
C SER A 95 9.13 -13.39 -12.18
N ASP A 96 9.83 -12.68 -11.29
CA ASP A 96 10.91 -11.76 -11.63
C ASP A 96 12.07 -11.89 -10.62
N PRO A 97 13.29 -12.22 -11.06
CA PRO A 97 14.45 -12.35 -10.17
C PRO A 97 14.85 -11.04 -9.48
N LYS A 98 14.44 -9.89 -10.01
CA LYS A 98 14.70 -8.56 -9.41
C LYS A 98 13.61 -8.12 -8.45
N ALA A 99 12.53 -8.89 -8.28
CA ALA A 99 11.45 -8.59 -7.34
C ALA A 99 11.95 -8.34 -5.92
N GLY A 100 12.88 -9.16 -5.44
CA GLY A 100 13.51 -8.98 -4.13
C GLY A 100 14.17 -7.62 -4.00
N GLN A 101 14.98 -7.22 -4.99
CA GLN A 101 15.62 -5.90 -5.00
C GLN A 101 14.60 -4.76 -5.10
N ALA A 102 13.53 -4.92 -5.88
CA ALA A 102 12.46 -3.93 -5.98
C ALA A 102 11.76 -3.70 -4.64
N PHE A 103 11.46 -4.77 -3.89
CA PHE A 103 10.94 -4.66 -2.53
C PHE A 103 11.93 -3.95 -1.59
N GLN A 104 13.22 -4.28 -1.67
CA GLN A 104 14.24 -3.63 -0.85
C GLN A 104 14.33 -2.14 -1.15
N ASN A 105 14.38 -1.75 -2.42
CA ASN A 105 14.39 -0.34 -2.82
C ASN A 105 13.14 0.39 -2.36
N ALA A 106 11.95 -0.19 -2.58
CA ALA A 106 10.69 0.39 -2.13
C ALA A 106 10.67 0.58 -0.62
N SER A 107 11.20 -0.38 0.16
CA SER A 107 11.26 -0.30 1.63
C SER A 107 12.16 0.82 2.17
N GLN A 108 13.10 1.32 1.37
CA GLN A 108 13.92 2.48 1.75
C GLN A 108 13.16 3.81 1.59
N SER A 109 12.07 3.82 0.82
CA SER A 109 11.24 5.02 0.66
C SER A 109 10.56 5.39 1.99
N PRO A 110 10.59 6.67 2.42
CA PRO A 110 9.85 7.15 3.58
C PRO A 110 8.35 6.82 3.50
N ASP A 111 7.74 7.01 2.33
CA ASP A 111 6.30 6.79 2.14
C ASP A 111 5.92 5.32 2.30
N TYR A 112 6.75 4.42 1.79
CA TYR A 112 6.55 2.97 1.96
C TYR A 112 6.60 2.58 3.44
N ARG A 113 7.53 3.15 4.19
CA ARG A 113 7.68 2.90 5.63
C ARG A 113 6.49 3.42 6.41
N VAL A 114 6.02 4.64 6.12
CA VAL A 114 4.81 5.22 6.74
C VAL A 114 3.59 4.34 6.50
N LEU A 115 3.39 3.90 5.26
CA LEU A 115 2.27 3.02 4.91
C LEU A 115 2.37 1.65 5.60
N THR A 116 3.58 1.10 5.71
CA THR A 116 3.82 -0.17 6.40
C THR A 116 3.57 -0.05 7.91
N GLU A 117 4.03 1.04 8.55
CA GLU A 117 3.74 1.29 9.96
C GLU A 117 2.24 1.45 10.19
N ARG A 118 1.55 2.22 9.33
CA ARG A 118 0.10 2.38 9.40
C ARG A 118 -0.63 1.04 9.28
N ARG A 119 -0.18 0.16 8.39
CA ARG A 119 -0.71 -1.21 8.29
C ARG A 119 -0.54 -1.97 9.60
N HIS A 120 0.62 -1.87 10.25
CA HIS A 120 0.85 -2.53 11.53
C HIS A 120 0.00 -1.95 12.66
N GLU A 121 -0.24 -0.64 12.69
CA GLU A 121 -1.18 -0.02 13.62
C GLU A 121 -2.59 -0.58 13.46
N LEU A 122 -3.07 -0.68 12.22
CA LEU A 122 -4.38 -1.26 11.91
C LEU A 122 -4.48 -2.74 12.33
N GLU A 123 -3.42 -3.52 12.10
CA GLU A 123 -3.35 -4.91 12.55
C GLU A 123 -3.40 -5.04 14.08
N ARG A 124 -2.77 -4.12 14.83
CA ARG A 124 -2.85 -4.10 16.29
C ARG A 124 -4.23 -3.69 16.79
N ALA A 125 -4.90 -2.76 16.09
CA ALA A 125 -6.23 -2.29 16.45
C ALA A 125 -7.34 -3.34 16.20
N TRP A 126 -7.10 -4.27 15.26
CA TRP A 126 -8.09 -5.26 14.82
C TRP A 126 -8.81 -6.01 15.94
N GLY A 127 -8.06 -6.54 16.93
CA GLY A 127 -8.63 -7.37 17.99
C GLY A 127 -9.55 -6.63 18.97
N GLY A 128 -9.43 -5.30 19.06
CA GLY A 128 -10.26 -4.45 19.93
C GLY A 128 -11.32 -3.64 19.19
N ALA A 129 -11.33 -3.70 17.86
CA ALA A 129 -12.24 -2.92 17.02
C ALA A 129 -13.67 -3.50 17.03
N SER A 130 -14.66 -2.60 16.98
CA SER A 130 -16.06 -2.94 16.66
C SER A 130 -16.19 -3.39 15.20
N ASP A 131 -17.32 -4.01 14.84
CA ASP A 131 -17.52 -4.53 13.48
C ASP A 131 -17.48 -3.43 12.40
N ALA A 132 -18.03 -2.25 12.70
CA ALA A 132 -17.95 -1.08 11.81
C ALA A 132 -16.50 -0.55 11.64
N GLU A 133 -15.72 -0.58 12.72
CA GLU A 133 -14.30 -0.22 12.67
C GLU A 133 -13.48 -1.26 11.90
N LYS A 134 -13.81 -2.56 12.04
CA LYS A 134 -13.17 -3.64 11.29
C LYS A 134 -13.36 -3.50 9.79
N GLU A 135 -14.55 -3.15 9.33
CA GLU A 135 -14.78 -2.89 7.90
C GLU A 135 -13.89 -1.74 7.39
N THR A 136 -13.80 -0.66 8.18
CA THR A 136 -12.92 0.49 7.87
C THR A 136 -11.45 0.09 7.85
N ILE A 137 -11.01 -0.72 8.82
CA ILE A 137 -9.65 -1.26 8.92
C ILE A 137 -9.32 -2.09 7.67
N LEU A 138 -10.20 -3.00 7.25
CA LEU A 138 -9.99 -3.82 6.05
C LEU A 138 -9.87 -2.95 4.79
N ALA A 139 -10.73 -1.95 4.64
CA ALA A 139 -10.67 -1.02 3.51
C ALA A 139 -9.34 -0.25 3.47
N GLU A 140 -8.90 0.28 4.62
CA GLU A 140 -7.64 1.01 4.72
C GLU A 140 -6.43 0.09 4.48
N MET A 141 -6.44 -1.12 5.03
CA MET A 141 -5.41 -2.12 4.77
C MET A 141 -5.33 -2.48 3.27
N ASN A 142 -6.46 -2.61 2.58
CA ASN A 142 -6.47 -2.82 1.13
C ASN A 142 -5.87 -1.65 0.37
N ALA A 143 -6.25 -0.41 0.70
CA ALA A 143 -5.68 0.78 0.07
C ALA A 143 -4.16 0.88 0.29
N ILE A 144 -3.67 0.54 1.49
CA ILE A 144 -2.24 0.50 1.79
C ILE A 144 -1.54 -0.56 0.93
N ARG A 145 -2.14 -1.75 0.78
CA ARG A 145 -1.57 -2.82 -0.06
C ARG A 145 -1.44 -2.38 -1.52
N GLU A 146 -2.46 -1.76 -2.08
CA GLU A 146 -2.44 -1.30 -3.47
C GLU A 146 -1.33 -0.25 -3.68
N ARG A 147 -1.22 0.73 -2.78
CA ARG A 147 -0.15 1.74 -2.84
C ARG A 147 1.24 1.12 -2.71
N THR A 148 1.44 0.25 -1.72
CA THR A 148 2.74 -0.42 -1.49
C THR A 148 3.13 -1.33 -2.63
N THR A 149 2.17 -2.06 -3.21
CA THR A 149 2.39 -2.87 -4.41
C THR A 149 2.76 -2.00 -5.61
N GLY A 150 2.05 -0.90 -5.85
CA GLY A 150 2.35 0.02 -6.93
C GLY A 150 3.76 0.60 -6.85
N MET A 151 4.22 0.95 -5.64
CA MET A 151 5.59 1.40 -5.41
C MET A 151 6.63 0.31 -5.75
N VAL A 152 6.38 -0.93 -5.36
CA VAL A 152 7.27 -2.05 -5.69
C VAL A 152 7.31 -2.31 -7.20
N MET A 153 6.17 -2.25 -7.88
CA MET A 153 6.11 -2.41 -9.34
C MET A 153 6.83 -1.28 -10.07
N MET A 154 6.76 -0.05 -9.56
CA MET A 154 7.52 1.07 -10.08
C MET A 154 9.03 0.85 -9.92
N GLU A 155 9.49 0.38 -8.76
CA GLU A 155 10.90 0.02 -8.56
C GLU A 155 11.33 -1.15 -9.46
N LEU A 156 10.47 -2.15 -9.64
CA LEU A 156 10.74 -3.27 -10.54
C LEU A 156 10.88 -2.80 -11.99
N ALA A 157 10.01 -1.90 -12.44
CA ALA A 157 10.09 -1.30 -13.76
C ALA A 157 11.40 -0.51 -13.95
N LYS A 158 11.83 0.26 -12.94
CA LYS A 158 13.12 0.97 -12.97
C LYS A 158 14.30 -0.01 -13.10
N LEU A 159 14.29 -1.09 -12.31
CA LEU A 159 15.33 -2.12 -12.35
C LEU A 159 15.35 -2.89 -13.69
N ASN A 160 14.21 -3.01 -14.35
CA ASN A 160 14.10 -3.64 -15.66
C ASN A 160 14.45 -2.71 -16.83
N ALA A 161 14.28 -1.40 -16.66
CA ALA A 161 14.75 -0.40 -17.61
C ALA A 161 16.26 -0.12 -17.51
N ALA A 162 16.90 -0.48 -16.38
CA ALA A 162 18.33 -0.34 -16.23
C ALA A 162 19.06 -1.24 -17.25
N PRO A 163 20.05 -0.71 -18.00
CA PRO A 163 20.82 -1.52 -18.92
C PRO A 163 21.48 -2.67 -18.16
N ALA A 164 21.45 -3.87 -18.73
CA ALA A 164 22.14 -5.01 -18.15
C ALA A 164 23.59 -4.60 -17.91
N ALA A 165 24.04 -4.64 -16.65
CA ALA A 165 25.44 -4.45 -16.34
C ALA A 165 26.22 -5.44 -17.21
N ALA A 166 27.10 -4.93 -18.07
CA ALA A 166 27.94 -5.77 -18.90
C ALA A 166 28.63 -6.79 -17.99
N PRO A 167 28.77 -8.06 -18.43
CA PRO A 167 29.46 -9.06 -17.63
C PRO A 167 30.81 -8.48 -17.22
N VAL A 168 31.06 -8.43 -15.90
CA VAL A 168 32.36 -8.04 -15.36
C VAL A 168 33.32 -9.13 -15.83
N VAL A 169 33.96 -8.90 -16.98
CA VAL A 169 35.07 -9.73 -17.43
C VAL A 169 36.16 -9.51 -16.39
N PRO A 170 36.55 -10.51 -15.60
CA PRO A 170 37.69 -10.37 -14.71
C PRO A 170 38.89 -9.96 -15.56
N ALA A 171 39.54 -8.85 -15.19
CA ALA A 171 40.68 -8.33 -15.91
C ALA A 171 41.70 -9.47 -16.15
N PRO A 172 42.29 -9.59 -17.36
CA PRO A 172 43.29 -10.60 -17.61
C PRO A 172 44.43 -10.40 -16.60
N ARG A 173 44.64 -11.42 -15.77
CA ARG A 173 45.79 -11.52 -14.89
C ARG A 173 47.03 -11.40 -15.79
N PRO A 174 47.97 -10.48 -15.56
CA PRO A 174 49.18 -10.44 -16.36
C PRO A 174 49.91 -11.76 -16.16
N GLU A 175 50.02 -12.54 -17.24
CA GLU A 175 50.85 -13.73 -17.29
C GLU A 175 52.30 -13.28 -17.03
N ALA A 176 52.81 -13.60 -15.85
CA ALA A 176 54.22 -13.52 -15.56
C ALA A 176 54.94 -14.48 -16.50
N SER A 177 55.61 -13.91 -17.51
CA SER A 177 56.55 -14.61 -18.38
C SER A 177 57.50 -15.46 -17.52
N GLN A 178 57.42 -16.77 -17.71
CA GLN A 178 58.45 -17.71 -17.28
C GLN A 178 59.77 -17.33 -17.96
N ARG A 179 60.78 -16.98 -17.17
CA ARG A 179 62.19 -17.06 -17.59
C ARG A 179 63.08 -17.36 -16.37
N THR A 180 63.40 -18.65 -16.25
CA THR A 180 64.64 -19.29 -15.71
C THR A 180 65.35 -18.70 -14.48
N ASP A 181 65.44 -19.57 -13.46
CA ASP A 181 66.56 -19.84 -12.53
C ASP A 181 67.24 -18.69 -11.76
N ALA A 182 66.90 -18.58 -10.46
CA ALA A 182 67.84 -18.60 -9.33
C ALA A 182 67.08 -18.71 -7.98
N THR A 183 67.58 -19.54 -7.05
CA THR A 183 66.99 -19.87 -5.73
C THR A 183 67.31 -18.77 -4.65
N PRO A 184 66.92 -18.88 -3.37
CA PRO A 184 65.78 -18.21 -2.72
C PRO A 184 66.19 -17.21 -1.61
N ALA A 185 65.39 -16.18 -1.32
CA ALA A 185 65.49 -15.45 -0.06
C ALA A 185 64.17 -14.76 0.35
N ASN A 186 63.49 -15.38 1.32
CA ASN A 186 62.96 -14.76 2.54
C ASN A 186 62.29 -13.37 2.46
N ALA A 187 60.98 -13.30 2.66
CA ALA A 187 60.35 -12.53 3.75
C ALA A 187 58.82 -12.51 3.61
N THR A 188 58.15 -13.09 4.60
CA THR A 188 56.73 -12.88 4.89
C THR A 188 56.52 -11.46 5.38
N LYS A 189 55.70 -10.63 4.72
CA LYS A 189 54.93 -9.56 5.40
C LYS A 189 53.76 -9.05 4.56
N ALA A 190 52.55 -9.35 5.01
CA ALA A 190 51.33 -8.63 4.62
C ALA A 190 51.31 -7.24 5.30
N PRO A 191 50.95 -6.14 4.59
CA PRO A 191 50.64 -4.87 5.24
C PRO A 191 49.16 -4.80 5.64
N ALA A 192 48.92 -4.54 6.93
CA ALA A 192 47.63 -4.25 7.55
C ALA A 192 47.10 -2.83 7.18
N PRO A 193 45.78 -2.57 7.31
CA PRO A 193 45.13 -1.31 6.90
C PRO A 193 45.53 -0.10 7.78
N PRO A 194 45.42 1.13 7.25
CA PRO A 194 45.84 2.36 7.93
C PRO A 194 44.85 2.83 9.03
N PRO A 195 45.34 3.41 10.14
CA PRO A 195 44.48 4.00 11.18
C PRO A 195 43.98 5.41 10.79
N VAL A 196 42.73 5.68 11.20
CA VAL A 196 42.00 6.96 11.11
C VAL A 196 42.59 7.98 12.08
N VAL A 197 42.85 9.21 11.62
CA VAL A 197 43.17 10.36 12.48
C VAL A 197 41.99 11.34 12.44
N ILE A 198 41.46 11.62 13.63
CA ILE A 198 40.44 12.64 13.92
C ILE A 198 41.17 13.99 14.12
N MET A 199 40.65 15.06 13.53
CA MET A 199 41.04 16.45 13.81
C MET A 199 39.81 17.32 13.91
#